data_AF-A0A561WNR1-F1
#
_entry.id   AF-A0A561WNR1-F1
#
_cell.length_a   1.000
_cell.length_b   1.000
_cell.length_c   1.000
_cell.angle_alpha   90.00
_cell.angle_beta   90.00
_cell.angle_gamma   90.00
#
_symmetry.space_group_name_H-M   'P 1'
#
loop_
_entity.id
_entity.type
_entity.pdbx_description
1 polymer ?
#
loop_
_entity_poly.entity_id
_entity_poly.type
_entity_poly.pdbx_seq_one_letter_code
_entity_poly.pdbx_strand_id
1 'polypeptide(L)'
;MSGEQLHVDTDRLRAAAQFQRQQALRSSELACRVRGAATVGDAFGRIGKSNGMEASYLDWVASEGAALDELTRMCNDLAEGLEHSAEQYDGVENHTADWMTSARGKLG
;
A
#
# COMPACT_ATOMS: atom_id res chain seq x y z
N MET A 1 -10.49 28.74 -21.60
CA MET A 1 -10.22 27.79 -20.49
C MET A 1 -8.73 27.83 -20.23
N SER A 2 -8.32 28.38 -19.09
CA SER A 2 -6.92 28.38 -18.68
C SER A 2 -6.59 26.94 -18.31
N GLY A 3 -5.81 26.27 -19.16
CA GLY A 3 -5.22 24.99 -18.82
C GLY A 3 -4.14 25.27 -17.79
N GLU A 4 -4.51 25.18 -16.51
CA GLU A 4 -3.51 25.05 -15.46
C GLU A 4 -2.68 23.81 -15.81
N GLN A 5 -1.43 24.02 -16.17
CA GLN A 5 -0.44 22.96 -16.26
C GLN A 5 -0.28 22.44 -14.83
N LEU A 6 -1.06 21.42 -14.48
CA LEU A 6 -0.78 20.57 -13.33
C LEU A 6 0.56 19.89 -13.65
N HIS A 7 1.65 20.56 -13.29
CA HIS A 7 2.96 19.95 -13.27
C HIS A 7 2.94 18.94 -12.14
N VAL A 8 2.53 17.72 -12.46
CA VAL A 8 2.49 16.63 -11.51
C VAL A 8 3.93 16.16 -11.34
N ASP A 9 4.44 16.35 -10.13
CA ASP A 9 5.75 15.85 -9.72
C ASP A 9 5.66 14.31 -9.63
N THR A 10 5.90 13.62 -10.74
CA THR A 10 5.78 12.15 -10.85
C THR A 10 6.76 11.43 -9.93
N ASP A 11 7.87 12.09 -9.55
CA ASP A 11 8.80 11.58 -8.55
C ASP A 11 8.18 11.54 -7.15
N ARG A 12 7.31 12.50 -6.80
CA ARG A 12 6.53 12.42 -5.54
C ARG A 12 5.53 11.27 -5.55
N LEU A 13 4.90 10.99 -6.69
CA LEU A 13 4.00 9.84 -6.80
C LEU A 13 4.75 8.52 -6.61
N ARG A 14 5.93 8.38 -7.23
CA ARG A 14 6.82 7.22 -7.04
C ARG A 14 7.31 7.10 -5.60
N ALA A 15 7.71 8.20 -4.99
CA ALA A 15 8.14 8.20 -3.58
C ALA A 15 7.00 7.80 -2.64
N ALA A 16 5.78 8.29 -2.90
CA ALA A 16 4.58 7.89 -2.16
C ALA A 16 4.26 6.40 -2.35
N ALA A 17 4.39 5.87 -3.57
CA ALA A 17 4.20 4.44 -3.84
C ALA A 17 5.20 3.57 -3.06
N GLN A 18 6.48 3.96 -3.06
CA GLN A 18 7.52 3.28 -2.28
C GLN A 18 7.23 3.32 -0.79
N PHE A 19 6.78 4.46 -0.27
CA PHE A 19 6.36 4.58 1.13
C PHE A 19 5.22 3.62 1.46
N GLN A 20 4.19 3.53 0.60
CA GLN A 20 3.08 2.60 0.82
C GLN A 20 3.53 1.13 0.80
N ARG A 21 4.46 0.74 -0.09
CA ARG A 21 5.06 -0.61 -0.07
C ARG A 21 5.80 -0.91 1.24
N GLN A 22 6.52 0.07 1.79
CA GLN A 22 7.17 -0.08 3.09
C GLN A 22 6.15 -0.27 4.22
N GLN A 23 5.00 0.42 4.17
CA GLN A 23 3.92 0.20 5.14
C GLN A 23 3.28 -1.18 4.99
N ALA A 24 3.06 -1.64 3.75
CA ALA A 24 2.56 -2.99 3.48
C ALA A 24 3.48 -4.07 4.08
N LEU A 25 4.80 -3.94 3.87
CA LEU A 25 5.81 -4.83 4.47
C LEU A 25 5.71 -4.87 6.00
N ARG A 26 5.64 -3.69 6.65
CA ARG A 26 5.52 -3.59 8.11
C ARG A 26 4.21 -4.18 8.64
N SER A 27 3.11 -3.96 7.93
CA SER A 27 1.79 -4.53 8.28
C SER A 27 1.81 -6.05 8.19
N SER A 28 2.40 -6.61 7.13
CA SER A 28 2.59 -8.05 6.95
C SER A 28 3.46 -8.67 8.06
N GLU A 29 4.58 -8.01 8.41
CA GLU A 29 5.41 -8.44 9.53
C GLU A 29 4.63 -8.44 10.85
N LEU A 30 3.82 -7.41 11.10
CA LEU A 30 2.99 -7.33 12.31
C LEU A 30 1.93 -8.44 12.33
N ALA A 31 1.28 -8.72 11.20
CA ALA A 31 0.32 -9.82 11.08
C ALA A 31 0.97 -11.17 11.39
N CYS A 32 2.21 -11.37 10.95
CA CYS A 32 3.01 -12.56 11.28
C CYS A 32 3.28 -12.64 12.79
N ARG A 33 3.68 -11.54 13.44
CA ARG A 33 3.93 -11.50 14.90
C ARG A 33 2.67 -11.74 15.71
N VAL A 34 1.54 -11.16 15.32
CA VAL A 34 0.23 -11.37 15.96
C VAL A 34 -0.18 -12.84 15.89
N ARG A 35 -0.06 -13.48 14.72
CA ARG A 35 -0.30 -14.92 14.57
C ARG A 35 0.71 -15.77 15.35
N GLY A 36 1.96 -15.34 15.43
CA GLY A 36 2.99 -15.96 16.28
C GLY A 36 2.62 -15.92 17.77
N ALA A 37 2.00 -14.85 18.24
CA ALA A 37 1.54 -14.74 19.62
C ALA A 37 0.45 -15.79 19.96
N ALA A 38 -0.42 -16.15 19.01
CA ALA A 38 -1.38 -17.25 19.18
C ALA A 38 -0.71 -18.62 19.46
N THR A 39 0.50 -18.85 18.97
CA THR A 39 1.22 -20.11 19.25
C THR A 39 1.73 -20.22 20.68
N VAL A 40 1.71 -19.13 21.45
CA VAL A 40 2.05 -19.09 22.89
C VAL A 40 0.84 -19.45 23.76
N GLY A 41 -0.26 -19.96 23.17
CA GLY A 41 -1.51 -20.34 23.85
C GLY A 41 -1.35 -21.26 25.07
N ASP A 42 -0.24 -21.98 25.21
CA ASP A 42 0.13 -22.72 26.42
C ASP A 42 0.23 -21.84 27.68
N ALA A 43 0.37 -20.52 27.54
CA ALA A 43 0.44 -19.56 28.64
C ALA A 43 -0.89 -19.41 29.43
N PHE A 44 -2.04 -19.73 28.82
CA PHE A 44 -3.34 -19.58 29.50
C PHE A 44 -3.62 -20.67 30.54
N GLY A 45 -2.89 -21.80 30.50
CA GLY A 45 -3.05 -22.90 31.45
C GLY A 45 -4.47 -23.50 31.49
N ARG A 46 -4.79 -24.31 32.51
CA ARG A 46 -6.14 -24.90 32.65
C ARG A 46 -7.22 -23.88 33.05
N ILE A 47 -6.85 -22.81 33.74
CA ILE A 47 -7.78 -21.78 34.24
C ILE A 47 -8.24 -20.85 33.10
N GLY A 48 -7.35 -20.50 32.17
CA GLY A 48 -7.72 -19.72 30.99
C GLY A 48 -8.64 -20.48 30.03
N LYS A 49 -8.50 -21.82 29.96
CA LYS A 49 -9.38 -22.72 29.19
C LYS A 49 -10.79 -22.78 29.74
N SER A 50 -10.95 -22.95 31.06
CA SER A 50 -12.28 -23.07 31.68
C SER A 50 -13.09 -21.77 31.66
N ASN A 51 -12.42 -20.62 31.59
CA ASN A 51 -13.06 -19.31 31.64
C ASN A 51 -13.26 -18.67 30.26
N GLY A 52 -12.95 -19.38 29.16
CA GLY A 52 -13.11 -18.86 27.80
C GLY A 52 -12.14 -17.74 27.40
N MET A 53 -11.14 -17.45 28.24
CA MET A 53 -10.13 -16.41 27.98
C MET A 53 -9.23 -16.77 26.79
N GLU A 54 -8.86 -18.05 26.67
CA GLU A 54 -8.08 -18.54 25.53
C GLU A 54 -8.86 -18.39 24.22
N ALA A 55 -10.14 -18.74 24.20
CA ALA A 55 -10.99 -18.58 23.02
C ALA A 55 -11.11 -17.09 22.62
N SER A 56 -11.36 -16.21 23.59
CA SER A 56 -11.46 -14.76 23.34
C SER A 56 -10.14 -14.17 22.83
N TYR A 57 -9.00 -14.66 23.34
CA TYR A 57 -7.68 -14.27 22.86
C TYR A 57 -7.41 -14.73 21.43
N LEU A 58 -7.74 -15.99 21.11
CA LEU A 58 -7.57 -16.53 19.76
C LEU A 58 -8.48 -15.82 18.74
N ASP A 59 -9.71 -15.49 19.12
CA ASP A 59 -10.63 -14.69 18.30
C ASP A 59 -10.06 -13.29 18.02
N TRP A 60 -9.49 -12.64 19.05
CA TRP A 60 -8.80 -11.37 18.87
C TRP A 60 -7.60 -11.50 17.92
N VAL A 61 -6.73 -12.52 18.11
CA VAL A 61 -5.58 -12.74 17.23
C VAL A 61 -6.02 -12.96 15.77
N ALA A 62 -7.10 -13.73 15.56
CA ALA A 62 -7.63 -13.98 14.23
C ALA A 62 -8.17 -12.69 13.58
N SER A 63 -8.96 -11.91 14.33
CA SER A 63 -9.52 -10.63 13.87
C SER A 63 -8.42 -9.61 13.56
N GLU A 64 -7.45 -9.45 14.44
CA GLU A 64 -6.35 -8.50 14.27
C GLU A 64 -5.44 -8.92 13.10
N GLY A 65 -5.16 -10.21 12.97
CA GLY A 65 -4.42 -10.74 11.83
C GLY A 65 -5.12 -10.46 10.48
N ALA A 66 -6.44 -10.64 10.41
CA ALA A 66 -7.21 -10.35 9.21
C ALA A 66 -7.22 -8.85 8.86
N ALA A 67 -7.36 -7.96 9.86
CA ALA A 67 -7.31 -6.52 9.65
C ALA A 67 -5.94 -6.06 9.12
N LEU A 68 -4.85 -6.65 9.60
CA LEU A 68 -3.49 -6.36 9.12
C LEU A 68 -3.23 -6.90 7.72
N ASP A 69 -3.81 -8.04 7.36
CA ASP A 69 -3.77 -8.56 5.99
C ASP A 69 -4.54 -7.63 5.03
N GLU A 70 -5.69 -7.10 5.44
CA GLU A 70 -6.44 -6.10 4.67
C GLU A 70 -5.66 -4.80 4.51
N LEU A 71 -5.06 -4.27 5.58
CA LEU A 71 -4.21 -3.08 5.52
C LEU A 71 -3.02 -3.28 4.56
N THR A 72 -2.40 -4.47 4.59
CA THR A 72 -1.32 -4.83 3.67
C THR A 72 -1.79 -4.73 2.22
N ARG A 73 -2.97 -5.30 1.91
CA ARG A 73 -3.57 -5.24 0.58
C ARG A 73 -3.85 -3.79 0.16
N MET A 74 -4.49 -3.00 1.02
CA MET A 74 -4.79 -1.60 0.72
C MET A 74 -3.54 -0.76 0.42
N CYS A 75 -2.47 -0.95 1.19
CA CYS A 75 -1.20 -0.28 0.93
C CYS A 75 -0.59 -0.69 -0.42
N ASN A 76 -0.68 -1.96 -0.81
CA ASN A 76 -0.21 -2.42 -2.12
C ASN A 76 -1.06 -1.85 -3.26
N ASP A 77 -2.40 -1.88 -3.13
CA ASP A 77 -3.33 -1.32 -4.12
C ASP A 77 -3.07 0.19 -4.33
N LEU A 78 -2.82 0.94 -3.24
CA LEU A 78 -2.46 2.36 -3.31
C LEU A 78 -1.09 2.57 -3.97
N ALA A 79 -0.10 1.74 -3.66
CA ALA A 79 1.22 1.83 -4.29
C ALA A 79 1.14 1.62 -5.80
N GLU A 80 0.38 0.60 -6.24
CA GLU A 80 0.16 0.31 -7.67
C GLU A 80 -0.57 1.47 -8.37
N GLY A 81 -1.63 2.01 -7.76
CA GLY A 81 -2.36 3.15 -8.31
C GLY A 81 -1.48 4.41 -8.46
N LEU A 82 -0.57 4.65 -7.50
CA LEU A 82 0.37 5.76 -7.55
C LEU A 82 1.45 5.58 -8.64
N GLU A 83 1.98 4.37 -8.80
CA GLU A 83 2.92 4.06 -9.89
C GLU A 83 2.26 4.21 -11.26
N HIS A 84 1.06 3.64 -11.42
CA HIS A 84 0.32 3.76 -12.67
C HIS A 84 0.00 5.22 -13.01
N SER A 85 -0.34 6.03 -12.01
CA SER A 85 -0.56 7.46 -12.20
C SER A 85 0.73 8.16 -12.66
N ALA A 86 1.89 7.85 -12.05
CA ALA A 86 3.17 8.42 -12.45
C ALA A 86 3.52 8.05 -13.91
N GLU A 87 3.31 6.80 -14.31
CA GLU A 87 3.52 6.32 -15.69
C GLU A 87 2.62 7.05 -16.69
N GLN A 88 1.35 7.29 -16.35
CA GLN A 88 0.42 8.03 -17.21
C GLN A 88 0.85 9.48 -17.40
N TYR A 89 1.28 10.17 -16.34
CA TYR A 89 1.75 11.56 -16.44
C TYR A 89 3.03 11.67 -17.28
N ASP A 90 4.02 10.80 -17.05
CA ASP A 90 5.22 10.73 -17.88
C ASP A 90 4.88 10.48 -19.36
N GLY A 91 3.92 9.59 -19.64
CA GLY A 91 3.46 9.31 -21.00
C GLY A 91 2.85 10.52 -21.68
N VAL A 92 2.03 11.29 -20.95
CA VAL A 92 1.43 12.54 -21.45
C VAL A 92 2.49 13.61 -21.70
N GLU A 93 3.45 13.78 -20.79
CA GLU A 93 4.54 14.75 -20.96
C GLU A 93 5.42 14.42 -22.18
N ASN A 94 5.81 13.15 -22.34
CA ASN A 94 6.59 12.68 -23.49
C ASN A 94 5.84 12.88 -24.81
N HIS A 95 4.57 12.47 -24.88
CA HIS A 95 3.75 12.67 -26.08
C HIS A 95 3.59 14.15 -26.44
N THR A 96 3.44 15.01 -25.44
CA THR A 96 3.31 16.46 -25.63
C THR A 96 4.63 17.07 -26.12
N ALA A 97 5.77 16.64 -25.59
CA ALA A 97 7.09 17.07 -26.05
C ALA A 97 7.38 16.63 -27.50
N ASP A 98 7.03 15.40 -27.87
CA ASP A 98 7.18 14.87 -29.23
C ASP A 98 6.34 15.65 -30.23
N TRP A 99 5.09 15.95 -29.88
CA TRP A 99 4.19 16.72 -30.74
C TRP A 99 4.68 18.16 -30.94
N MET A 100 5.16 18.83 -29.88
CA MET A 100 5.73 20.18 -29.98
C MET A 100 7.00 20.20 -30.83
N THR A 101 7.86 19.19 -30.70
CA THR A 101 9.09 19.06 -31.50
C THR A 101 8.78 18.81 -32.98
N SER A 102 7.82 17.93 -33.27
CA SER A 102 7.36 17.64 -34.63
C SER A 102 6.68 18.84 -35.28
N ALA A 103 5.84 19.58 -34.55
CA ALA A 103 5.18 20.78 -35.05
C ALA A 103 6.19 21.89 -35.38
N ARG A 104 7.21 22.08 -34.53
CA ARG A 104 8.28 23.06 -34.76
C ARG A 104 9.14 22.71 -35.98
N GLY A 105 9.39 21.42 -36.22
CA GLY A 105 10.13 20.94 -37.40
C GLY A 105 9.36 21.03 -38.73
N LYS A 106 8.03 21.19 -38.70
CA LYS A 106 7.20 21.39 -39.91
C LYS A 106 6.97 22.86 -40.27
N LEU A 107 7.30 23.78 -39.35
CA LEU A 107 7.08 25.22 -39.50
C LEU A 107 8.36 26.01 -39.76
N GLY A 108 9.53 25.36 -39.73
CA GLY A 108 10.83 25.91 -40.15
C GLY A 108 11.28 25.33 -41.48
#